data_AF-A0A2V9S7L7-F1
#
_entry.id   AF-A0A2V9S7L7-F1
#
_cell.length_a   1.000
_cell.length_b   1.000
_cell.length_c   1.000
_cell.angle_alpha   90.00
_cell.angle_beta   90.00
_cell.angle_gamma   90.00
#
_symmetry.space_group_name_H-M   'P 1'
#
loop_
_entity.id
_entity.type
_entity.pdbx_description
1 polymer ?
#
loop_
_entity_poly.entity_id
_entity_poly.type
_entity_poly.pdbx_seq_one_letter_code
_entity_poly.pdbx_strand_id
1 'polypeptide(L)'
;MAQERVGSTLSLAVDPGNSSTVYITWADRVGNGDIYTIHVRRSTDRGAHWSNDLFSQKNATNTALAIADNGTVGLLYQALVATGTVSIWETHLVQTKDGFTTKQDGVLSSAPSDVPTAQFLPYLGDYVGLMTVGNEFRGIFSASNTPDKSHFPEGITYQRVADFTGKTLGDGQGGAVAVSIDPFYFSFPVMQ
;
A
#
# COMPACT_ATOMS: atom_id res chain seq x y z
N MET A 1 -5.49 -17.16 -9.84
CA MET A 1 -5.66 -17.12 -8.37
C MET A 1 -4.38 -16.52 -7.81
N ALA A 2 -4.47 -15.38 -7.14
CA ALA A 2 -3.27 -14.65 -6.68
C ALA A 2 -2.43 -15.51 -5.75
N GLN A 3 -1.12 -15.52 -6.01
CA GLN A 3 -0.14 -16.40 -5.39
C GLN A 3 0.37 -15.84 -4.05
N GLU A 4 -0.42 -15.03 -3.35
CA GLU A 4 0.03 -14.32 -2.15
C GLU A 4 -0.34 -15.10 -0.87
N ARG A 5 0.60 -15.21 0.09
CA ARG A 5 0.40 -15.84 1.39
C ARG A 5 0.56 -14.77 2.47
N VAL A 6 -0.55 -14.19 2.87
CA VAL A 6 -0.55 -13.09 3.83
C VAL A 6 -0.69 -13.61 5.26
N GLY A 7 0.09 -13.05 6.19
CA GLY A 7 -0.17 -13.09 7.64
C GLY A 7 -0.89 -11.81 8.09
N SER A 8 -1.76 -11.88 9.10
CA SER A 8 -2.53 -10.71 9.57
C SER A 8 -1.61 -9.53 9.87
N THR A 9 -1.82 -8.42 9.14
CA THR A 9 -1.14 -7.14 9.36
C THR A 9 -1.99 -6.29 10.30
N LEU A 10 -1.35 -5.65 11.28
CA LEU A 10 -1.97 -4.71 12.21
C LEU A 10 -1.08 -3.46 12.26
N SER A 11 -1.68 -2.29 12.17
CA SER A 11 -1.00 -1.01 12.37
C SER A 11 -1.90 -0.07 13.18
N LEU A 12 -1.28 0.82 13.94
CA LEU A 12 -1.97 1.84 14.72
C LEU A 12 -1.24 3.17 14.60
N ALA A 13 -2.00 4.26 14.67
CA ALA A 13 -1.46 5.61 14.73
C ALA A 13 -2.24 6.45 15.75
N VAL A 14 -1.51 7.25 16.51
CA VAL A 14 -2.06 8.20 17.50
C VAL A 14 -1.87 9.60 16.95
N ASP A 15 -2.92 10.41 17.03
CA ASP A 15 -2.86 11.80 16.57
C ASP A 15 -1.87 12.59 17.43
N PRO A 16 -0.85 13.23 16.82
CA PRO A 16 0.18 13.96 17.56
C PRO A 16 -0.36 15.23 18.24
N GLY A 17 -1.42 15.83 17.72
CA GLY A 17 -2.09 17.00 18.31
C GLY A 17 -3.17 16.64 19.33
N ASN A 18 -3.66 15.40 19.31
CA ASN A 18 -4.70 14.93 20.22
C ASN A 18 -4.61 13.43 20.52
N SER A 19 -3.88 13.08 21.58
CA SER A 19 -3.72 11.68 22.03
C SER A 19 -5.01 10.90 22.34
N SER A 20 -6.18 11.55 22.39
CA SER A 20 -7.46 10.83 22.48
C SER A 20 -7.87 10.18 21.17
N THR A 21 -7.41 10.71 20.02
CA THR A 21 -7.66 10.17 18.69
C THR A 21 -6.63 9.10 18.35
N VAL A 22 -7.10 7.87 18.17
CA VAL A 22 -6.28 6.72 17.78
C VAL A 22 -6.97 6.01 16.63
N TYR A 23 -6.22 5.67 15.58
CA TYR A 23 -6.70 4.79 14.51
C TYR A 23 -5.99 3.44 14.58
N ILE A 24 -6.72 2.38 14.28
CA ILE A 24 -6.19 1.04 14.06
C ILE A 24 -6.61 0.56 12.69
N THR A 25 -5.73 -0.20 12.04
CA THR A 25 -6.05 -0.97 10.86
C THR A 25 -5.56 -2.39 11.03
N TRP A 26 -6.36 -3.35 10.58
CA TRP A 26 -5.96 -4.75 10.54
C TRP A 26 -6.49 -5.43 9.28
N ALA A 27 -5.86 -6.54 8.91
CA ALA A 27 -6.35 -7.45 7.89
C ALA A 27 -6.78 -8.77 8.54
N ASP A 28 -8.00 -9.21 8.26
CA ASP A 28 -8.50 -10.53 8.65
C ASP A 28 -9.23 -11.23 7.48
N ARG A 29 -9.61 -12.49 7.70
CA ARG A 29 -10.33 -13.28 6.69
C ARG A 29 -11.83 -13.22 6.92
N VAL A 30 -12.50 -12.34 6.19
CA VAL A 30 -13.97 -12.29 6.14
C VAL A 30 -14.49 -13.06 4.92
N GLY A 31 -14.77 -14.37 5.08
CA GLY A 31 -15.47 -15.17 4.08
C GLY A 31 -14.63 -16.13 3.23
N ASN A 32 -15.26 -16.69 2.19
CA ASN A 32 -14.67 -17.68 1.30
C ASN A 32 -14.19 -17.01 0.00
N GLY A 33 -12.88 -17.03 -0.25
CA GLY A 33 -12.28 -16.61 -1.52
C GLY A 33 -11.53 -15.28 -1.51
N ASP A 34 -11.74 -14.43 -0.50
CA ASP A 34 -10.97 -13.19 -0.33
C ASP A 34 -9.54 -13.49 0.17
N ILE A 35 -8.55 -12.70 -0.26
CA ILE A 35 -7.18 -12.73 0.31
C ILE A 35 -7.25 -12.39 1.80
N TYR A 36 -7.59 -11.14 2.10
CA TYR A 36 -8.06 -10.64 3.39
C TYR A 36 -8.96 -9.42 3.14
N THR A 37 -9.67 -9.01 4.19
CA THR A 37 -10.35 -7.72 4.27
C THR A 37 -9.57 -6.83 5.21
N ILE A 38 -9.20 -5.65 4.75
CA ILE A 38 -8.64 -4.59 5.58
C ILE A 38 -9.79 -3.84 6.23
N HIS A 39 -9.60 -3.49 7.50
CA HIS A 39 -10.51 -2.68 8.28
C HIS A 39 -9.77 -1.47 8.85
N VAL A 40 -10.48 -0.36 9.07
CA VAL A 40 -10.01 0.78 9.86
C VAL A 40 -11.06 1.18 10.88
N ARG A 41 -10.64 1.37 12.12
CA ARG A 41 -11.47 1.92 13.21
C ARG A 41 -10.75 3.04 13.92
N ARG A 42 -11.54 3.86 14.61
CA ARG A 42 -11.06 4.98 15.42
C ARG A 42 -11.56 4.89 16.85
N SER A 43 -10.70 5.25 17.78
CA SER A 43 -11.06 5.67 19.13
C SER A 43 -10.90 7.17 19.25
N THR A 44 -11.78 7.81 20.01
CA THR A 44 -11.69 9.24 20.38
C THR A 44 -11.55 9.42 21.89
N ASP A 45 -11.19 8.35 22.60
CA ASP A 45 -11.08 8.27 24.05
C ASP A 45 -9.90 7.39 24.49
N ARG A 46 -8.77 7.51 23.77
CA ARG A 46 -7.49 6.86 24.10
C ARG A 46 -7.56 5.32 24.08
N GLY A 47 -8.38 4.76 23.21
CA GLY A 47 -8.53 3.32 23.00
C GLY A 47 -9.54 2.63 23.91
N ALA A 48 -10.30 3.38 24.74
CA ALA A 48 -11.30 2.78 25.63
C ALA A 48 -12.51 2.25 24.86
N HIS A 49 -12.98 2.99 23.85
CA HIS A 49 -14.02 2.57 22.93
C HIS A 49 -13.61 2.78 21.48
N TRP A 50 -14.17 1.97 20.59
CA TRP A 50 -13.88 1.98 19.16
C TRP A 50 -15.16 2.17 18.36
N SER A 51 -15.05 2.91 17.26
CA SER A 51 -16.11 3.03 16.26
C SER A 51 -16.44 1.70 15.59
N ASN A 52 -17.53 1.67 14.82
CA ASN A 52 -17.66 0.70 13.73
C ASN A 52 -16.57 0.94 12.66
N ASP A 53 -16.47 0.06 11.67
CA ASP A 53 -15.54 0.22 10.56
C ASP A 53 -15.79 1.53 9.82
N LEU A 54 -14.75 2.35 9.73
CA LEU A 54 -14.72 3.61 8.98
C LEU A 54 -14.25 3.39 7.54
N PHE A 55 -13.43 2.36 7.34
CA PHE A 55 -12.96 1.90 6.03
C PHE A 55 -12.94 0.37 6.03
N SER A 56 -13.33 -0.21 4.91
CA SER A 56 -13.18 -1.65 4.65
C SER A 56 -12.83 -1.88 3.20
N GLN A 57 -11.83 -2.73 2.95
CA GLN A 57 -11.41 -3.10 1.59
C GLN A 57 -11.17 -4.61 1.52
N LYS A 58 -11.95 -5.29 0.68
CA LYS A 58 -11.78 -6.72 0.38
C LYS A 58 -10.63 -6.95 -0.59
N ASN A 59 -10.13 -8.19 -0.60
CA ASN A 59 -9.04 -8.62 -1.47
C ASN A 59 -7.80 -7.72 -1.31
N ALA A 60 -7.46 -7.40 -0.07
CA ALA A 60 -6.36 -6.51 0.23
C ALA A 60 -5.50 -7.00 1.40
N THR A 61 -4.28 -6.48 1.46
CA THR A 61 -3.20 -6.87 2.36
C THR A 61 -2.28 -5.68 2.66
N ASN A 62 -1.30 -5.91 3.54
CA ASN A 62 -0.17 -5.02 3.82
C ASN A 62 -0.64 -3.61 4.15
N THR A 63 -1.34 -3.49 5.28
CA THR A 63 -1.91 -2.22 5.73
C THR A 63 -1.00 -1.49 6.72
N ALA A 64 -0.92 -0.16 6.60
CA ALA A 64 -0.23 0.71 7.56
C ALA A 64 -0.95 2.07 7.72
N LEU A 65 -0.87 2.65 8.92
CA LEU A 65 -1.42 3.95 9.25
C LEU A 65 -0.32 4.93 9.70
N ALA A 66 -0.50 6.20 9.37
CA ALA A 66 0.20 7.31 10.00
C ALA A 66 -0.72 8.54 10.09
N ILE A 67 -0.45 9.43 11.04
CA ILE A 67 -1.20 10.68 11.20
C ILE A 67 -0.22 11.84 11.12
N ALA A 68 -0.50 12.80 10.25
CA ALA A 68 0.31 14.00 10.07
C ALA A 68 -0.02 15.06 11.12
N ASP A 69 0.87 16.05 11.30
CA ASP A 69 0.72 17.10 12.32
C ASP A 69 -0.57 17.93 12.17
N ASN A 70 -1.13 18.00 10.95
CA ASN A 70 -2.39 18.69 10.68
C ASN A 70 -3.64 17.80 10.88
N GLY A 71 -3.48 16.60 11.45
CA GLY A 71 -4.56 15.66 11.72
C GLY A 71 -4.98 14.80 10.53
N THR A 72 -4.35 14.95 9.35
CA THR A 72 -4.61 14.05 8.20
C THR A 72 -4.15 12.64 8.54
N VAL A 73 -5.04 11.68 8.34
CA VAL A 73 -4.75 10.25 8.44
C VAL A 73 -4.38 9.73 7.06
N GLY A 74 -3.24 9.05 6.96
CA GLY A 74 -2.83 8.28 5.80
C GLY A 74 -3.00 6.79 6.07
N LEU A 75 -3.63 6.08 5.13
CA LEU A 75 -3.77 4.64 5.10
C LEU A 75 -3.06 4.11 3.84
N LEU A 76 -1.99 3.35 4.03
CA LEU A 76 -1.31 2.62 2.97
C LEU A 76 -1.84 1.19 2.94
N TYR A 77 -2.23 0.68 1.78
CA TYR A 77 -2.58 -0.73 1.61
C TYR A 77 -2.31 -1.24 0.20
N GLN A 78 -2.33 -2.56 0.02
CA GLN A 78 -2.22 -3.21 -1.28
C GLN A 78 -3.47 -4.05 -1.58
N ALA A 79 -4.09 -3.85 -2.74
CA ALA A 79 -5.30 -4.55 -3.15
C ALA A 79 -5.09 -5.35 -4.44
N LEU A 80 -5.70 -6.51 -4.50
CA LEU A 80 -5.80 -7.32 -5.71
C LEU A 80 -7.13 -7.01 -6.41
N VAL A 81 -7.05 -6.30 -7.52
CA VAL A 81 -8.21 -5.92 -8.33
C VAL A 81 -8.36 -6.90 -9.49
N ALA A 82 -9.51 -7.57 -9.61
CA ALA A 82 -9.77 -8.47 -10.73
C ALA A 82 -10.12 -7.67 -12.00
N THR A 83 -9.26 -7.73 -13.03
CA THR A 83 -9.50 -7.08 -14.32
C THR A 83 -9.46 -8.10 -15.46
N GLY A 84 -10.63 -8.53 -15.94
CA GLY A 84 -10.69 -9.50 -17.03
C GLY A 84 -9.96 -10.81 -16.69
N THR A 85 -8.93 -11.16 -17.46
CA THR A 85 -8.18 -12.42 -17.32
C THR A 85 -7.02 -12.39 -16.34
N VAL A 86 -6.48 -11.21 -16.01
CA VAL A 86 -5.33 -11.04 -15.12
C VAL A 86 -5.69 -10.05 -14.04
N SER A 87 -5.52 -10.41 -12.76
CA SER A 87 -5.70 -9.47 -11.66
C SER A 87 -4.53 -8.47 -11.62
N ILE A 88 -4.79 -7.28 -11.09
CA ILE A 88 -3.80 -6.23 -10.87
C ILE A 88 -3.54 -6.09 -9.38
N TRP A 89 -2.27 -5.99 -9.00
CA TRP A 89 -1.87 -5.52 -7.69
C TRP A 89 -1.76 -4.01 -7.71
N GLU A 90 -2.58 -3.35 -6.89
CA GLU A 90 -2.57 -1.92 -6.67
C GLU A 90 -2.04 -1.59 -5.28
N THR A 91 -1.25 -0.52 -5.17
CA THR A 91 -0.83 0.04 -3.88
C THR A 91 -1.43 1.43 -3.74
N HIS A 92 -2.18 1.65 -2.66
CA HIS A 92 -2.95 2.86 -2.42
C HIS A 92 -2.43 3.60 -1.20
N LEU A 93 -2.33 4.93 -1.30
CA LEU A 93 -2.26 5.82 -0.15
C LEU A 93 -3.55 6.64 -0.09
N VAL A 94 -4.44 6.25 0.82
CA VAL A 94 -5.69 6.98 1.08
C VAL A 94 -5.48 7.99 2.19
N GLN A 95 -5.85 9.24 1.95
CA GLN A 95 -5.81 10.32 2.93
C GLN A 95 -7.22 10.78 3.32
N THR A 96 -7.40 11.15 4.59
CA THR A 96 -8.66 11.70 5.11
C THR A 96 -8.43 12.64 6.29
N LYS A 97 -9.36 13.57 6.51
CA LYS A 97 -9.41 14.45 7.70
C LYS A 97 -10.66 14.27 8.56
N ASP A 98 -11.61 13.45 8.13
CA ASP A 98 -12.96 13.39 8.70
C ASP A 98 -13.40 11.96 9.04
N GLY A 99 -12.43 11.12 9.41
CA GLY A 99 -12.68 9.73 9.77
C GLY A 99 -13.17 8.90 8.59
N PHE A 100 -12.57 9.09 7.41
CA PHE A 100 -12.89 8.38 6.16
C PHE A 100 -14.28 8.67 5.59
N THR A 101 -14.92 9.78 5.99
CA THR A 101 -16.16 10.25 5.35
C THR A 101 -15.86 10.76 3.94
N THR A 102 -14.81 11.56 3.80
CA THR A 102 -14.19 11.95 2.54
C THR A 102 -12.78 11.38 2.44
N LYS A 103 -12.36 11.06 1.21
CA LYS A 103 -11.10 10.37 0.92
C LYS A 103 -10.44 10.99 -0.31
N GLN A 104 -9.13 11.13 -0.26
CA GLN A 104 -8.27 11.29 -1.45
C GLN A 104 -7.46 10.00 -1.59
N ASP A 105 -7.52 9.35 -2.74
CA ASP A 105 -6.85 8.07 -3.00
C ASP A 105 -5.77 8.26 -4.08
N GLY A 106 -4.51 8.06 -3.72
CA GLY A 106 -3.38 8.06 -4.63
C GLY A 106 -2.90 6.63 -4.90
N VAL A 107 -2.89 6.24 -6.19
CA VAL A 107 -2.42 4.92 -6.61
C VAL A 107 -0.92 4.97 -6.88
N LEU A 108 -0.13 4.49 -5.91
CA LEU A 108 1.33 4.49 -5.97
C LEU A 108 1.88 3.45 -6.96
N SER A 109 1.17 2.33 -7.13
CA SER A 109 1.52 1.28 -8.08
C SER A 109 0.27 0.57 -8.60
N SER A 110 0.27 0.13 -9.85
CA SER A 110 -0.77 -0.69 -10.50
C SER A 110 -0.11 -1.61 -11.51
N ALA A 111 0.13 -2.87 -11.16
CA ALA A 111 0.89 -3.83 -11.97
C ALA A 111 0.22 -5.20 -12.06
N PRO A 112 0.41 -5.95 -13.17
CA PRO A 112 -0.13 -7.32 -13.30
C PRO A 112 0.30 -8.23 -12.15
N SER A 113 -0.62 -9.06 -11.66
CA SER A 113 -0.38 -9.98 -10.54
C SER A 113 0.37 -11.27 -10.89
N ASP A 114 0.77 -11.42 -12.16
CA ASP A 114 1.48 -12.59 -12.70
C ASP A 114 2.79 -12.22 -13.42
N VAL A 115 3.21 -10.95 -13.33
CA VAL A 115 4.48 -10.45 -13.88
C VAL A 115 5.27 -9.70 -12.80
N PRO A 116 6.39 -10.26 -12.30
CA PRO A 116 7.05 -11.49 -12.77
C PRO A 116 6.24 -12.74 -12.41
N THR A 117 6.56 -13.88 -13.04
CA THR A 117 6.00 -15.18 -12.63
C THR A 117 6.49 -15.52 -11.22
N ALA A 118 5.59 -15.97 -10.34
CA ALA A 118 5.98 -16.34 -8.98
C ALA A 118 7.02 -17.46 -8.96
N GLN A 119 8.04 -17.28 -8.12
CA GLN A 119 9.10 -18.25 -7.87
C GLN A 119 8.96 -18.89 -6.48
N PHE A 120 8.42 -18.15 -5.51
CA PHE A 120 8.17 -18.59 -4.13
C PHE A 120 7.01 -17.78 -3.52
N LEU A 121 6.65 -18.11 -2.28
CA LEU A 121 5.64 -17.42 -1.49
C LEU A 121 6.31 -16.69 -0.32
N PRO A 122 5.84 -15.50 0.09
CA PRO A 122 4.80 -14.67 -0.55
C PRO A 122 5.21 -14.16 -1.95
N TYR A 123 4.24 -13.80 -2.80
CA TYR A 123 4.51 -13.33 -4.16
C TYR A 123 4.91 -11.85 -4.17
N LEU A 124 4.01 -10.98 -3.71
CA LEU A 124 4.18 -9.53 -3.63
C LEU A 124 5.03 -9.15 -2.40
N GLY A 125 4.98 -9.98 -1.36
CA GLY A 125 5.59 -9.71 -0.06
C GLY A 125 4.56 -9.35 1.00
N ASP A 126 5.03 -9.27 2.24
CA ASP A 126 4.22 -9.16 3.47
C ASP A 126 4.50 -7.87 4.27
N TYR A 127 5.26 -6.92 3.71
CA TYR A 127 5.64 -5.69 4.39
C TYR A 127 5.36 -4.44 3.57
N VAL A 128 4.71 -3.48 4.24
CA VAL A 128 4.72 -2.06 3.89
C VAL A 128 5.18 -1.26 5.11
N GLY A 129 5.61 -0.03 4.88
CA GLY A 129 5.89 0.94 5.95
C GLY A 129 5.30 2.29 5.60
N LEU A 130 4.68 2.95 6.57
CA LEU A 130 4.18 4.31 6.43
C LEU A 130 4.54 5.12 7.68
N MET A 131 5.07 6.31 7.47
CA MET A 131 5.34 7.30 8.51
C MET A 131 5.05 8.70 7.99
N THR A 132 5.01 9.66 8.90
CA THR A 132 4.87 11.09 8.59
C THR A 132 6.13 11.83 9.01
N VAL A 133 6.56 12.77 8.17
CA VAL A 133 7.65 13.71 8.47
C VAL A 133 7.17 15.10 8.10
N GLY A 134 6.73 15.87 9.10
CA GLY A 134 6.05 17.15 8.87
C GLY A 134 4.78 16.96 8.03
N ASN A 135 4.68 17.68 6.91
CA ASN A 135 3.53 17.63 6.00
C ASN A 135 3.73 16.64 4.82
N GLU A 136 4.42 15.54 5.06
CA GLU A 136 4.68 14.53 4.04
C GLU A 136 4.52 13.12 4.60
N PHE A 137 3.79 12.27 3.87
CA PHE A 137 3.78 10.83 4.08
C PHE A 137 4.99 10.22 3.36
N ARG A 138 5.74 9.38 4.08
CA ARG A 138 6.87 8.62 3.54
C ARG A 138 6.66 7.16 3.82
N GLY A 139 7.02 6.32 2.86
CA GLY A 139 6.82 4.90 3.04
C GLY A 139 7.57 4.03 2.07
N ILE A 140 7.40 2.73 2.29
CA ILE A 140 7.91 1.68 1.42
C ILE A 140 6.81 0.67 1.13
N PHE A 141 6.82 0.12 -0.07
CA PHE A 141 5.96 -0.99 -0.48
C PHE A 141 6.69 -1.87 -1.49
N SER A 142 6.25 -3.11 -1.66
CA SER A 142 6.78 -4.01 -2.69
C SER A 142 5.88 -4.03 -3.91
N ALA A 143 6.45 -4.01 -5.12
CA ALA A 143 5.71 -4.14 -6.37
C ALA A 143 6.56 -4.75 -7.49
N SER A 144 5.92 -5.10 -8.61
CA SER A 144 6.62 -5.48 -9.85
C SER A 144 7.50 -4.34 -10.32
N ASN A 145 8.78 -4.64 -10.55
CA ASN A 145 9.73 -3.66 -11.06
C ASN A 145 9.79 -3.61 -12.59
N THR A 146 8.83 -4.20 -13.30
CA THR A 146 8.71 -4.01 -14.75
C THR A 146 8.79 -2.51 -15.06
N PRO A 147 9.81 -2.03 -15.80
CA PRO A 147 10.03 -0.60 -15.95
C PRO A 147 9.03 -0.03 -16.96
N ASP A 148 7.81 0.20 -16.47
CA ASP A 148 6.69 0.78 -17.18
C ASP A 148 6.12 1.90 -16.32
N LYS A 149 6.21 3.14 -16.82
CA LYS A 149 5.73 4.31 -16.08
C LYS A 149 4.22 4.27 -15.86
N SER A 150 3.45 3.56 -16.69
CA SER A 150 2.02 3.40 -16.48
C SER A 150 1.69 2.59 -15.23
N HIS A 151 2.63 1.78 -14.73
CA HIS A 151 2.46 1.07 -13.47
C HIS A 151 2.63 1.96 -12.24
N PHE A 152 3.13 3.19 -12.38
CA PHE A 152 3.37 4.11 -11.26
C PHE A 152 2.74 5.48 -11.57
N PRO A 153 1.41 5.62 -11.42
CA PRO A 153 0.68 6.86 -11.75
C PRO A 153 1.22 8.11 -11.04
N GLU A 154 1.69 7.95 -9.80
CA GLU A 154 2.27 9.01 -8.98
C GLU A 154 3.78 9.24 -9.25
N GLY A 155 4.33 8.55 -10.25
CA GLY A 155 5.74 8.58 -10.61
C GLY A 155 6.60 7.61 -9.81
N ILE A 156 7.81 7.35 -10.32
CA ILE A 156 8.75 6.41 -9.70
C ILE A 156 10.20 6.78 -10.00
N THR A 157 11.09 6.44 -9.07
CA THR A 157 12.54 6.50 -9.27
C THR A 157 13.12 5.09 -9.09
N TYR A 158 13.84 4.63 -10.10
CA TYR A 158 14.51 3.33 -10.06
C TYR A 158 15.94 3.48 -9.57
N GLN A 159 16.37 2.55 -8.71
CA GLN A 159 17.78 2.40 -8.30
C GLN A 159 18.54 1.40 -9.18
N ARG A 160 17.94 0.97 -10.30
CA ARG A 160 18.52 0.06 -11.30
C ARG A 160 18.62 0.77 -12.65
N VAL A 161 19.47 0.26 -13.53
CA VAL A 161 19.46 0.69 -14.93
C VAL A 161 18.17 0.18 -15.56
N ALA A 162 17.28 1.09 -15.95
CA ALA A 162 15.95 0.78 -16.47
C ALA A 162 15.74 1.45 -17.83
N ASP A 163 15.38 0.65 -18.83
CA ASP A 163 14.85 1.12 -20.10
C ASP A 163 13.31 1.04 -20.05
N PHE A 164 12.67 2.20 -19.92
CA PHE A 164 11.21 2.30 -19.87
C PHE A 164 10.52 2.15 -21.24
N THR A 165 11.27 2.23 -22.34
CA THR A 165 10.73 2.00 -23.68
C THR A 165 10.75 0.51 -24.01
N GLY A 166 11.90 -0.13 -23.83
CA GLY A 166 12.06 -1.58 -24.01
C GLY A 166 11.49 -2.42 -22.87
N LYS A 167 11.13 -1.80 -21.74
CA LYS A 167 10.68 -2.45 -20.50
C LYS A 167 11.70 -3.48 -19.97
N THR A 168 12.99 -3.13 -20.01
CA THR A 168 14.09 -4.01 -19.56
C THR A 168 14.90 -3.40 -18.44
N LEU A 169 15.50 -4.27 -17.62
CA LEU A 169 16.42 -3.90 -16.54
C LEU A 169 17.83 -4.38 -16.88
N GLY A 170 18.82 -3.61 -16.46
CA GLY A 170 20.24 -3.91 -16.60
C GLY A 170 20.97 -3.93 -15.26
N ASP A 171 22.10 -4.63 -15.23
CA ASP A 171 22.97 -4.79 -14.06
C ASP A 171 23.96 -3.61 -13.87
N GLY A 172 23.95 -2.63 -14.78
CA GLY A 172 24.88 -1.50 -14.79
C GLY A 172 26.25 -1.79 -15.41
N GLN A 173 26.50 -3.02 -15.86
CA GLN A 173 27.72 -3.47 -16.53
C GLN A 173 27.46 -3.95 -17.97
N GLY A 174 26.21 -3.87 -18.44
CA GLY A 174 25.79 -4.25 -19.79
C GLY A 174 25.05 -5.60 -19.84
N GLY A 175 24.91 -6.29 -18.71
CA GLY A 175 24.09 -7.50 -18.59
C GLY A 175 22.62 -7.18 -18.32
N ALA A 176 21.74 -8.11 -18.71
CA ALA A 176 20.31 -8.03 -18.47
C ALA A 176 19.94 -8.58 -17.09
N VAL A 177 18.94 -7.96 -16.48
CA VAL A 177 18.34 -8.38 -15.20
C VAL A 177 16.87 -8.70 -15.44
N ALA A 178 16.41 -9.83 -14.92
CA ALA A 178 15.01 -10.20 -15.00
C ALA A 178 14.15 -9.29 -14.11
N VAL A 179 12.89 -9.09 -14.51
CA VAL A 179 11.89 -8.45 -13.65
C VAL A 179 11.71 -9.26 -12.36
N SER A 180 11.59 -8.55 -11.25
CA SER A 180 11.40 -9.07 -9.89
C SER A 180 10.35 -8.25 -9.14
N ILE A 181 10.00 -8.68 -7.94
CA ILE A 181 9.31 -7.84 -6.97
C ILE A 181 10.37 -7.11 -6.15
N ASP A 182 10.33 -5.78 -6.16
CA ASP A 182 11.29 -4.92 -5.46
C ASP A 182 10.59 -4.00 -4.46
N PRO A 183 11.30 -3.55 -3.41
CA PRO A 183 10.84 -2.46 -2.56
C PRO A 183 10.97 -1.12 -3.28
N PHE A 184 9.93 -0.31 -3.20
CA PHE A 184 9.88 1.07 -3.67
C PHE A 184 9.65 2.01 -2.51
N TYR A 185 10.41 3.10 -2.49
CA TYR A 185 10.20 4.23 -1.59
C TYR A 185 9.27 5.25 -2.25
N PHE A 186 8.42 5.89 -1.44
CA PHE A 186 7.65 7.05 -1.87
C PHE A 186 7.67 8.18 -0.84
N SER A 187 7.44 9.38 -1.36
CA SER A 187 7.10 10.61 -0.64
C SER A 187 5.81 11.16 -1.23
N PHE A 188 4.84 11.48 -0.40
CA PHE A 188 3.53 11.96 -0.84
C PHE A 188 3.07 13.15 -0.01
N PRO A 189 2.63 14.26 -0.62
CA PRO A 189 2.21 15.44 0.13
C PRO A 189 0.97 15.15 0.98
N VAL A 190 0.96 15.69 2.19
CA VAL A 190 -0.22 15.65 3.06
C VAL A 190 -1.31 16.56 2.50
N MET A 191 -2.55 16.05 2.44
CA MET A 191 -3.70 16.82 1.98
C MET A 191 -3.95 18.05 2.86
N GLN A 192 -4.31 19.16 2.20
CA GLN A 192 -4.61 20.44 2.83
C GLN A 192 -6.06 20.52 3.31
#